data_AF-A0A2D4I7J2-F1
#
_entry.id   AF-A0A2D4I7J2-F1
#
_cell.length_a   1.000
_cell.length_b   1.000
_cell.length_c   1.000
_cell.angle_alpha   90.00
_cell.angle_beta   90.00
_cell.angle_gamma   90.00
#
_symmetry.space_group_name_H-M   'P 1'
#
loop_
_entity.id
_entity.type
_entity.pdbx_description
1 polymer ?
#
loop_
_entity_poly.entity_id
_entity_poly.type
_entity_poly.pdbx_seq_one_letter_code
_entity_poly.pdbx_strand_id
1 'polypeptide(L)'
;LIRKQPQELLLVIGTGVSAAVAPGIPALCSWRSCIEAVIEAADQLEVLHPGDAADFRQKVSKDRDLLVVAHDLIRKMSPRTGDAKPNFFQDCLMEVFDNLDQHIQHPALLLSILQLMERGTMVLTTNYDNLLEIFGQQQHKAMESLDLKDKDKVLQ
;
A
#
# COMPACT_ATOMS: atom_id res chain seq x y z
N LEU A 1 -17.33 29.93 8.33
CA LEU A 1 -16.67 28.61 8.33
C LEU A 1 -17.17 27.83 9.54
N ILE A 2 -17.80 26.68 9.31
CA ILE A 2 -18.20 25.76 10.40
C ILE A 2 -16.92 25.06 10.87
N ARG A 3 -16.59 25.17 12.16
CA ARG A 3 -15.49 24.40 12.76
C ARG A 3 -16.05 23.08 13.27
N LYS A 4 -15.48 21.98 12.81
CA LYS A 4 -15.77 20.62 13.27
C LYS A 4 -14.76 20.21 14.35
N GLN A 5 -15.24 19.53 15.38
CA GLN A 5 -14.37 18.90 16.37
C GLN A 5 -13.74 17.65 15.77
N PRO A 6 -12.53 17.23 16.20
CA PRO A 6 -11.88 16.04 15.66
C PRO A 6 -12.74 14.76 15.72
N GLN A 7 -13.56 14.61 16.76
CA GLN A 7 -14.48 13.46 16.91
C GLN A 7 -15.59 13.42 15.85
N GLU A 8 -15.82 14.53 15.14
CA GLU A 8 -16.79 14.60 14.05
C GLU A 8 -16.13 14.34 12.68
N LEU A 9 -14.82 14.07 12.64
CA LEU A 9 -14.05 13.91 11.41
C LEU A 9 -13.84 12.44 11.06
N LEU A 10 -13.97 12.14 9.77
CA LEU A 10 -13.49 10.94 9.12
C LEU A 10 -12.36 11.34 8.17
N LEU A 11 -11.14 10.91 8.45
CA LEU A 11 -9.99 11.15 7.59
C LEU A 11 -9.74 9.94 6.71
N VAL A 12 -9.93 10.09 5.40
CA VAL A 12 -9.59 9.05 4.43
C VAL A 12 -8.19 9.35 3.88
N ILE A 13 -7.24 8.45 4.10
CA ILE A 13 -5.88 8.53 3.60
C ILE A 13 -5.64 7.51 2.49
N GLY A 14 -4.82 7.92 1.52
CA GLY A 14 -4.33 7.06 0.44
C GLY A 14 -2.81 7.10 0.38
N THR A 15 -2.25 6.53 -0.69
CA THR A 15 -0.80 6.33 -0.87
C THR A 15 -0.02 7.64 -0.87
N GLY A 16 -0.69 8.77 -1.16
CA GLY A 16 -0.11 10.11 -1.08
C GLY A 16 0.44 10.47 0.30
N VAL A 17 -0.12 9.92 1.38
CA VAL A 17 0.44 10.12 2.74
C VAL A 17 1.80 9.43 2.85
N SER A 18 1.87 8.15 2.46
CA SER A 18 3.11 7.36 2.45
C SER A 18 4.17 8.01 1.54
N ALA A 19 3.77 8.46 0.36
CA ALA A 19 4.65 9.17 -0.58
C ALA A 19 5.19 10.49 -0.03
N ALA A 20 4.36 11.26 0.69
CA ALA A 20 4.78 12.53 1.28
C ALA A 20 5.81 12.34 2.41
N VAL A 21 5.76 11.22 3.14
CA VAL A 21 6.67 10.97 4.26
C VAL A 21 7.90 10.16 3.86
N ALA A 22 7.83 9.38 2.79
CA ALA A 22 8.94 8.60 2.22
C ALA A 22 9.15 8.91 0.73
N PRO A 23 9.47 10.17 0.35
CA PRO A 23 9.56 10.59 -1.06
C PRO A 23 10.73 9.94 -1.83
N GLY A 24 11.67 9.31 -1.13
CA GLY A 24 12.79 8.58 -1.73
C GLY A 24 12.42 7.22 -2.31
N ILE A 25 11.20 6.73 -2.10
CA ILE A 25 10.74 5.41 -2.57
C ILE A 25 10.07 5.56 -3.94
N PRO A 26 10.69 5.06 -5.03
CA PRO A 26 10.15 5.24 -6.37
C PRO A 26 8.73 4.68 -6.54
N ALA A 27 8.43 3.54 -5.90
CA ALA A 27 7.12 2.89 -5.97
C ALA A 27 5.98 3.77 -5.43
N LEU A 28 6.28 4.74 -4.55
CA LEU A 28 5.29 5.68 -4.02
C LEU A 28 5.13 6.94 -4.89
N CYS A 29 6.08 7.23 -5.78
CA CYS A 29 6.12 8.47 -6.56
C CYS A 29 5.24 8.44 -7.82
N SER A 30 4.95 7.26 -8.36
CA SER A 30 4.03 7.12 -9.50
C SER A 30 3.43 5.72 -9.61
N TRP A 31 2.23 5.62 -10.20
CA TRP A 31 1.62 4.32 -10.51
C TRP A 31 2.49 3.47 -11.44
N ARG A 32 3.26 4.11 -12.34
CA ARG A 32 4.19 3.41 -13.24
C ARG A 32 5.29 2.71 -12.43
N SER A 33 5.98 3.47 -11.59
CA SER A 33 7.06 2.96 -10.74
C SER A 33 6.56 1.95 -9.72
N CYS A 34 5.33 2.11 -9.22
CA CYS A 34 4.65 1.11 -8.40
C CYS A 34 4.49 -0.22 -9.15
N ILE A 35 3.96 -0.19 -10.38
CA ILE A 35 3.79 -1.39 -11.20
C ILE A 35 5.15 -2.02 -11.55
N GLU A 36 6.18 -1.22 -11.84
CA GLU A 36 7.54 -1.72 -12.08
C GLU A 36 8.08 -2.48 -10.85
N ALA A 37 7.93 -1.92 -9.65
CA ALA A 37 8.32 -2.57 -8.41
C ALA A 37 7.52 -3.86 -8.16
N VAL A 38 6.20 -3.86 -8.43
CA VAL A 38 5.37 -5.07 -8.31
C VAL A 38 5.82 -6.16 -9.29
N ILE A 39 6.21 -5.82 -10.52
CA ILE A 39 6.74 -6.80 -11.48
C ILE A 39 8.05 -7.40 -10.96
N GLU A 40 8.91 -6.60 -10.35
CA GLU A 40 10.15 -7.08 -9.75
C GLU A 40 9.89 -8.00 -8.55
N ALA A 41 9.02 -7.60 -7.62
CA ALA A 41 8.61 -8.44 -6.50
C ALA A 41 7.98 -9.76 -6.99
N ALA A 42 7.15 -9.71 -8.03
CA ALA A 42 6.52 -10.89 -8.61
C ALA A 42 7.53 -11.86 -9.26
N ASP A 43 8.63 -11.34 -9.82
CA ASP A 43 9.73 -12.14 -10.35
C ASP A 43 10.53 -12.80 -9.21
N GLN A 44 10.82 -12.06 -8.15
CA GLN A 44 11.55 -12.53 -6.96
C GLN A 44 10.77 -13.57 -6.14
N LEU A 45 9.45 -13.37 -6.02
CA LEU A 45 8.53 -14.31 -5.36
C LEU A 45 8.17 -15.50 -6.28
N GLU A 46 8.73 -15.56 -7.49
CA GLU A 46 8.51 -16.61 -8.48
C GLU A 46 7.03 -16.85 -8.86
N VAL A 47 6.20 -15.80 -8.83
CA VAL A 47 4.77 -15.87 -9.18
C VAL A 47 4.48 -15.54 -10.65
N LEU A 48 5.51 -15.25 -11.44
CA LEU A 48 5.43 -15.10 -12.90
C LEU A 48 6.18 -16.22 -13.61
N HIS A 49 5.83 -16.55 -14.85
CA HIS A 49 6.63 -17.50 -15.64
C HIS A 49 7.96 -16.86 -16.09
N PRO A 50 9.04 -17.66 -16.28
CA PRO A 50 10.30 -17.13 -16.80
C PRO A 50 10.10 -16.38 -18.11
N GLY A 51 10.58 -15.13 -18.16
CA GLY A 51 10.43 -14.24 -19.32
C GLY A 51 9.24 -13.26 -19.25
N ASP A 52 8.16 -13.60 -18.52
CA ASP A 52 6.99 -12.73 -18.41
C ASP A 52 7.34 -11.38 -17.76
N ALA A 53 8.23 -11.37 -16.76
CA ALA A 53 8.67 -10.15 -16.10
C ALA A 53 9.34 -9.16 -17.08
N ALA A 54 10.19 -9.66 -17.99
CA ALA A 54 10.84 -8.83 -19.00
C ALA A 54 9.83 -8.26 -20.00
N ASP A 55 8.85 -9.06 -20.42
CA ASP A 55 7.76 -8.63 -21.30
C ASP A 55 6.90 -7.55 -20.63
N PHE A 56 6.58 -7.70 -19.34
CA PHE A 56 5.83 -6.69 -18.59
C PHE A 56 6.61 -5.39 -18.42
N ARG A 57 7.91 -5.43 -18.09
CA ARG A 57 8.76 -4.22 -18.05
C ARG A 57 8.77 -3.50 -19.41
N GLN A 58 8.79 -4.25 -20.52
CA GLN A 58 8.68 -3.66 -21.85
C GLN A 58 7.30 -3.04 -22.12
N LYS A 59 6.22 -3.67 -21.64
CA LYS A 59 4.85 -3.10 -21.76
C LYS A 59 4.69 -1.81 -20.96
N VAL A 60 5.25 -1.75 -19.75
CA VAL A 60 5.24 -0.54 -18.93
C VAL A 60 6.00 0.59 -19.61
N SER A 61 7.22 0.34 -20.13
CA SER A 61 8.03 1.40 -20.76
C SER A 61 7.45 1.97 -22.07
N LYS A 62 6.59 1.23 -22.78
CA LYS A 62 5.96 1.65 -24.06
C LYS A 62 4.74 2.56 -23.90
N ASP A 63 4.60 3.24 -22.76
CA ASP A 63 3.47 4.13 -22.43
C ASP A 63 2.08 3.51 -22.67
N ARG A 64 1.97 2.19 -22.45
CA ARG A 64 0.68 1.52 -22.47
C ARG A 64 -0.15 1.94 -21.26
N ASP A 65 -1.47 1.83 -21.40
CA ASP A 65 -2.40 2.01 -20.30
C ASP A 65 -2.03 1.10 -19.12
N LEU A 66 -1.63 1.74 -18.02
CA LEU A 66 -1.16 1.07 -16.80
C LEU A 66 -2.23 0.19 -16.17
N LEU A 67 -3.52 0.51 -16.34
CA LEU A 67 -4.61 -0.32 -15.84
C LEU A 67 -4.67 -1.65 -16.60
N VAL A 68 -4.48 -1.62 -17.91
CA VAL A 68 -4.42 -2.83 -18.74
C VAL A 68 -3.21 -3.67 -18.35
N VAL A 69 -2.05 -3.03 -18.16
CA VAL A 69 -0.83 -3.73 -17.73
C VAL A 69 -1.00 -4.38 -16.36
N ALA A 70 -1.56 -3.65 -15.38
CA ALA A 70 -1.82 -4.18 -14.05
C ALA A 70 -2.83 -5.33 -14.07
N HIS A 71 -3.91 -5.20 -14.84
CA HIS A 71 -4.89 -6.26 -15.00
C HIS A 71 -4.28 -7.54 -15.61
N ASP A 72 -3.51 -7.40 -16.69
CA ASP A 72 -2.83 -8.53 -17.33
C ASP A 72 -1.79 -9.17 -16.39
N LEU A 73 -1.09 -8.35 -15.62
CA LEU A 73 -0.12 -8.80 -14.62
C LEU A 73 -0.80 -9.64 -13.54
N ILE A 74 -1.89 -9.13 -12.95
CA ILE A 74 -2.69 -9.87 -11.93
C ILE A 74 -3.17 -11.21 -12.49
N ARG A 75 -3.63 -11.25 -13.75
CA ARG A 75 -4.09 -12.49 -14.40
C ARG A 75 -2.97 -13.49 -14.70
N LYS A 76 -1.76 -12.99 -14.93
CA LYS A 76 -0.58 -13.80 -15.25
C LYS A 76 0.15 -14.32 -14.02
N MET A 77 -0.03 -13.65 -12.88
CA MET A 77 0.43 -14.15 -11.60
C MET A 77 -0.24 -15.49 -11.30
N SER A 78 0.57 -16.55 -11.27
CA SER A 78 0.11 -17.89 -10.96
C SER A 78 1.16 -18.62 -10.13
N PRO A 79 0.73 -19.45 -9.16
CA PRO A 79 1.67 -20.17 -8.31
C PRO A 79 2.41 -21.22 -9.13
N ARG A 80 3.75 -21.15 -9.13
CA ARG A 80 4.58 -22.25 -9.67
C ARG A 80 4.46 -23.53 -8.85
N THR A 81 3.97 -23.46 -7.61
CA THR A 81 3.90 -24.57 -6.64
C THR A 81 2.51 -25.20 -6.47
N GLY A 82 1.49 -24.76 -7.22
CA GLY A 82 0.14 -25.34 -7.13
C GLY A 82 -0.70 -24.93 -5.91
N ASP A 83 -0.16 -24.07 -5.03
CA ASP A 83 -0.91 -23.54 -3.88
C ASP A 83 -1.91 -22.46 -4.31
N ALA A 84 -3.20 -22.72 -4.07
CA ALA A 84 -4.31 -21.84 -4.40
C ALA A 84 -4.42 -20.62 -3.46
N LYS A 85 -3.35 -19.83 -3.30
CA LYS A 85 -3.47 -18.55 -2.60
C LYS A 85 -4.09 -17.51 -3.54
N PRO A 86 -5.22 -16.88 -3.16
CA PRO A 86 -5.93 -15.94 -4.05
C PRO A 86 -5.27 -14.55 -4.16
N ASN A 87 -4.16 -14.27 -3.46
CA ASN A 87 -3.72 -12.90 -3.17
C ASN A 87 -2.24 -12.58 -3.55
N PHE A 88 -1.64 -13.24 -4.53
CA PHE A 88 -0.22 -12.98 -4.93
C PHE A 88 0.09 -11.51 -5.24
N PHE A 89 -0.85 -10.79 -5.84
CA PHE A 89 -0.68 -9.37 -6.11
C PHE A 89 -0.58 -8.54 -4.82
N GLN A 90 -1.37 -8.90 -3.80
CA GLN A 90 -1.28 -8.28 -2.49
C GLN A 90 0.04 -8.65 -1.81
N ASP A 91 0.51 -9.89 -1.93
CA ASP A 91 1.82 -10.29 -1.40
C ASP A 91 2.94 -9.48 -2.03
N CYS A 92 2.89 -9.25 -3.35
CA CYS A 92 3.84 -8.37 -4.03
C CYS A 92 3.76 -6.91 -3.54
N LEU A 93 2.56 -6.39 -3.30
CA LEU A 93 2.40 -5.03 -2.76
C LEU A 93 2.94 -4.92 -1.32
N MET A 94 2.75 -5.95 -0.49
CA MET A 94 3.31 -5.99 0.85
C MET A 94 4.84 -6.01 0.80
N GLU A 95 5.43 -6.79 -0.11
CA GLU A 95 6.89 -6.81 -0.33
C GLU A 95 7.42 -5.44 -0.78
N VAL A 96 6.75 -4.81 -1.76
CA VAL A 96 7.14 -3.49 -2.29
C VAL A 96 7.09 -2.39 -1.21
N PHE A 97 6.16 -2.50 -0.27
CA PHE A 97 5.96 -1.53 0.80
C PHE A 97 6.47 -2.01 2.16
N ASP A 98 7.25 -3.08 2.20
CA ASP A 98 7.85 -3.53 3.44
C ASP A 98 8.89 -2.52 3.93
N ASN A 99 9.04 -2.41 5.26
CA ASN A 99 10.01 -1.53 5.91
C ASN A 99 9.98 -0.04 5.50
N LEU A 100 8.83 0.48 5.03
CA LEU A 100 8.68 1.91 4.68
C LEU A 100 9.02 2.85 5.85
N ASP A 101 8.89 2.38 7.09
CA ASP A 101 9.21 3.14 8.30
C ASP A 101 10.71 3.53 8.36
N GLN A 102 11.59 2.67 7.84
CA GLN A 102 13.03 2.94 7.75
C GLN A 102 13.36 4.05 6.74
N HIS A 103 12.41 4.41 5.87
CA HIS A 103 12.57 5.39 4.81
C HIS A 103 11.81 6.70 5.08
N ILE A 104 11.24 6.89 6.28
CA ILE A 104 10.57 8.13 6.67
C ILE A 104 11.59 9.27 6.71
N GLN A 105 11.34 10.32 5.92
CA GLN A 105 12.10 11.58 5.92
C GLN A 105 11.31 12.74 6.52
N HIS A 106 9.97 12.71 6.41
CA HIS A 106 9.09 13.81 6.83
C HIS A 106 7.97 13.33 7.77
N PRO A 107 8.27 13.03 9.05
CA PRO A 107 7.32 12.40 9.98
C PRO A 107 6.19 13.34 10.43
N ALA A 108 6.29 14.65 10.20
CA ALA A 108 5.34 15.64 10.69
C ALA A 108 3.89 15.38 10.25
N LEU A 109 3.70 14.83 9.04
CA LEU A 109 2.38 14.46 8.54
C LEU A 109 1.79 13.30 9.35
N LEU A 110 2.56 12.23 9.58
CA LEU A 110 2.10 11.10 10.40
C LEU A 110 1.81 11.54 11.84
N LEU A 111 2.68 12.38 12.42
CA LEU A 111 2.44 12.96 13.75
C LEU A 111 1.13 13.75 13.82
N SER A 112 0.83 14.54 12.78
CA SER A 112 -0.42 15.31 12.71
C SER A 112 -1.64 14.39 12.61
N ILE A 113 -1.55 13.29 11.86
CA ILE A 113 -2.60 12.27 11.78
C ILE A 113 -2.80 11.60 13.14
N LEU A 114 -1.72 11.18 13.82
CA LEU A 114 -1.79 10.59 15.16
C LEU A 114 -2.43 11.53 16.18
N GLN A 115 -2.12 12.84 16.14
CA GLN A 115 -2.74 13.84 17.01
C GLN A 115 -4.26 13.99 16.75
N LEU A 116 -4.70 13.87 15.49
CA LEU A 116 -6.11 13.87 15.16
C LEU A 116 -6.81 12.62 15.69
N MET A 117 -6.18 11.45 15.53
CA MET A 117 -6.67 10.18 16.05
C MET A 117 -6.79 10.20 17.58
N GLU A 118 -5.78 10.72 18.28
CA GLU A 118 -5.80 10.89 19.74
C GLU A 118 -6.97 11.78 20.20
N ARG A 119 -7.43 12.70 19.36
CA ARG A 119 -8.60 13.53 19.61
C ARG A 119 -9.91 12.92 19.11
N GLY A 120 -9.90 11.65 18.70
CA GLY A 120 -11.08 10.87 18.30
C GLY A 120 -11.44 10.94 16.82
N THR A 121 -10.55 11.44 15.95
CA THR A 121 -10.75 11.34 14.49
C THR A 121 -10.62 9.89 14.05
N MET A 122 -11.61 9.39 13.31
CA MET A 122 -11.51 8.08 12.68
C MET A 122 -10.65 8.18 11.41
N VAL A 123 -9.70 7.27 11.23
CA VAL A 123 -8.85 7.20 10.03
C VAL A 123 -9.20 5.96 9.24
N LEU A 124 -9.50 6.14 7.96
CA LEU A 124 -9.66 5.06 6.99
C LEU A 124 -8.51 5.13 6.00
N THR A 125 -7.89 4.00 5.72
CA THR A 125 -6.83 3.90 4.72
C THR A 125 -7.24 2.97 3.59
N THR A 126 -6.89 3.34 2.36
CA THR A 126 -6.96 2.43 1.20
C THR A 126 -5.61 1.81 0.86
N ASN A 127 -4.59 2.02 1.69
CA ASN A 127 -3.23 1.57 1.42
C ASN A 127 -3.05 0.10 1.78
N TYR A 128 -2.09 -0.53 1.11
CA TYR A 128 -1.59 -1.87 1.45
C TYR A 128 -0.39 -1.83 2.41
N ASP A 129 0.24 -0.66 2.58
CA ASP A 129 1.26 -0.45 3.60
C ASP A 129 0.66 -0.35 5.00
N ASN A 130 1.49 -0.62 6.01
CA ASN A 130 1.18 -0.54 7.44
C ASN A 130 1.92 0.63 8.13
N LEU A 131 2.32 1.65 7.37
CA LEU A 131 3.25 2.69 7.82
C LEU A 131 2.71 3.49 9.03
N LEU A 132 1.42 3.87 8.98
CA LEU A 132 0.78 4.62 10.06
C LEU A 132 0.70 3.79 11.36
N GLU A 133 0.43 2.48 11.24
CA GLU A 133 0.34 1.57 12.37
C GLU A 133 1.71 1.36 13.03
N ILE A 134 2.74 1.04 12.24
CA ILE A 134 4.12 0.91 12.73
C ILE A 134 4.58 2.21 13.38
N PHE A 135 4.39 3.35 12.71
CA PHE A 135 4.79 4.65 13.24
C PHE A 135 4.03 4.97 14.55
N GLY A 136 2.73 4.69 14.63
CA GLY A 136 1.95 4.86 15.86
C GLY A 136 2.45 4.02 17.03
N GLN A 137 2.79 2.76 16.79
CA GLN A 137 3.38 1.86 17.80
C GLN A 137 4.74 2.38 18.29
N GLN A 138 5.59 2.90 17.39
CA GLN A 138 6.86 3.55 17.74
C GLN A 138 6.67 4.81 18.61
N GLN A 139 5.52 5.49 18.49
CA GLN A 139 5.12 6.61 19.35
C GLN A 139 4.34 6.18 20.61
N HIS A 140 4.37 4.89 20.95
CA HIS A 140 3.65 4.30 22.08
C HIS A 140 2.12 4.54 22.05
N LYS A 141 1.54 4.65 20.86
CA LYS A 141 0.08 4.70 20.69
C LYS A 141 -0.47 3.28 20.52
N ALA A 142 -1.59 3.01 21.18
CA ALA A 142 -2.37 1.82 20.89
C ALA A 142 -2.99 1.99 19.50
N MET A 143 -2.55 1.16 18.55
CA MET A 143 -3.06 1.14 17.19
C MET A 143 -3.92 -0.11 17.02
N GLU A 144 -5.13 0.07 16.50
CA GLU A 144 -6.03 -1.02 16.13
C GLU A 144 -6.48 -0.77 14.69
N SER A 145 -6.18 -1.73 13.82
CA SER A 145 -6.60 -1.71 12.42
C SER A 145 -7.69 -2.75 12.20
N LEU A 146 -8.78 -2.33 11.58
CA LEU A 146 -9.90 -3.19 11.20
C LEU A 146 -9.89 -3.36 9.68
N ASP A 147 -9.70 -4.60 9.21
CA ASP A 147 -9.86 -4.92 7.79
C ASP A 147 -11.34 -4.90 7.42
N LEU A 148 -11.76 -3.87 6.68
CA LEU A 148 -13.15 -3.71 6.24
C LEU A 148 -13.60 -4.77 5.22
N LYS A 149 -12.68 -5.59 4.69
CA LYS A 149 -13.02 -6.75 3.85
C LYS A 149 -13.47 -7.94 4.70
N ASP A 150 -13.11 -7.98 5.97
CA ASP A 150 -13.49 -9.02 6.92
C ASP A 150 -14.89 -8.73 7.49
N LYS A 151 -15.91 -9.30 6.85
CA LYS A 151 -17.32 -9.09 7.22
C LYS A 151 -17.64 -9.52 8.64
N ASP A 152 -16.94 -10.53 9.16
CA ASP A 152 -17.21 -11.09 10.47
C ASP A 152 -16.71 -10.17 11.59
N LYS A 153 -15.70 -9.35 11.30
CA LYS A 153 -15.18 -8.32 12.24
C LYS A 153 -15.92 -6.99 12.14
N VAL A 154 -16.41 -6.61 10.96
CA VAL A 154 -17.08 -5.32 10.76
C VAL A 154 -18.48 -5.27 11.39
N LEU A 155 -19.14 -6.42 11.55
CA LEU A 155 -20.52 -6.51 12.04
C LEU A 155 -20.64 -6.73 13.57
N GLN A 156 -19.52 -6.80 14.28
CA GLN A 156 -19.49 -6.88 15.76
C GLN A 156 -19.52 -5.48 16.39
#